data_AF-A0A3D3XRZ7-F1
#
_entry.id   AF-A0A3D3XRZ7-F1
#
_cell.length_a   1.000
_cell.length_b   1.000
_cell.length_c   1.000
_cell.angle_alpha   90.00
_cell.angle_beta   90.00
_cell.angle_gamma   90.00
#
_symmetry.space_group_name_H-M   'P 1'
#
loop_
_entity.id
_entity.type
_entity.pdbx_description
1 polymer ?
#
loop_
_entity_poly.entity_id
_entity_poly.type
_entity_poly.pdbx_seq_one_letter_code
_entity_poly.pdbx_strand_id
1 'polypeptide(L)'
;PYASLLNTLAKQASKAVKRTTYEVIISEQYRNMKEVLDKHPHVVDFAEKAIAAAGLPVRRSKIRGGTDGSKLSFMGLPCPNIFAGEHAFHSPYEFVSLQDMESATDVIVNLLEIVAEGG
;
A
#
# COMPACT_ATOMS: atom_id res chain seq x y z
N PRO A 1 1.46 19.54 -12.12
CA PRO A 1 1.08 18.10 -12.09
C PRO A 1 1.78 17.32 -13.21
N TYR A 2 2.16 16.06 -13.03
CA TYR A 2 2.83 15.27 -14.08
C TYR A 2 1.99 15.19 -15.37
N ALA A 3 0.67 15.15 -15.23
CA ALA A 3 -0.29 15.27 -16.32
C ALA A 3 -0.07 16.49 -17.25
N SER A 4 0.15 17.68 -16.68
CA SER A 4 0.37 18.90 -17.48
C SER A 4 1.72 18.88 -18.18
N LEU A 5 2.73 18.26 -17.56
CA LEU A 5 4.04 18.04 -18.17
C LEU A 5 3.93 17.08 -19.36
N LEU A 6 3.25 15.94 -19.20
CA LEU A 6 3.01 14.98 -20.29
C LEU A 6 2.31 15.61 -21.48
N ASN A 7 1.27 16.41 -21.25
CA ASN A 7 0.59 17.13 -22.33
C ASN A 7 1.49 18.15 -23.01
N THR A 8 2.31 18.87 -22.23
CA THR A 8 3.29 19.83 -22.79
C THR A 8 4.32 19.13 -23.68
N LEU A 9 4.86 17.99 -23.23
CA LEU A 9 5.83 17.20 -23.99
C LEU A 9 5.20 16.60 -25.24
N ALA A 10 4.00 16.03 -25.16
CA ALA A 10 3.28 15.51 -26.32
C ALA A 10 3.00 16.61 -27.37
N LYS A 11 2.63 17.81 -26.92
CA LYS A 11 2.47 18.99 -27.78
C LYS A 11 3.77 19.44 -28.44
N GLN A 12 4.89 19.38 -27.72
CA GLN A 12 6.20 19.73 -28.28
C GLN A 12 6.66 18.69 -29.31
N ALA A 13 6.52 17.41 -28.98
CA ALA A 13 6.91 16.30 -29.87
C ALA A 13 6.10 16.30 -31.17
N SER A 14 4.78 16.54 -31.11
CA SER A 14 3.93 16.57 -32.30
C SER A 14 4.28 17.69 -33.29
N LYS A 15 4.91 18.79 -32.85
CA LYS A 15 5.39 19.86 -33.75
C LYS A 15 6.60 19.44 -34.59
N ALA A 16 7.37 18.45 -34.15
CA ALA A 16 8.57 18.00 -34.84
C ALA A 16 8.25 17.13 -36.07
N VAL A 17 7.02 16.61 -36.18
CA VAL A 17 6.61 15.68 -37.24
C VAL A 17 5.39 16.23 -37.98
N LYS A 18 5.48 16.36 -39.30
CA LYS A 18 4.38 16.87 -40.13
C LYS A 18 3.21 15.89 -40.12
N ARG A 19 1.98 16.43 -40.07
CA ARG A 19 0.71 15.68 -40.12
C ARG A 19 0.50 14.70 -38.96
N THR A 20 1.08 14.98 -37.79
CA THR A 20 0.87 14.20 -36.57
C THR A 20 -0.19 14.84 -35.68
N THR A 21 -1.10 14.02 -35.15
CA THR A 21 -2.04 14.38 -34.09
C THR A 21 -1.72 13.59 -32.83
N TYR A 22 -2.14 14.09 -31.67
CA TYR A 22 -1.94 13.39 -30.40
C TYR A 22 -3.17 13.54 -29.51
N GLU A 23 -3.38 12.57 -28.63
CA GLU A 23 -4.39 12.59 -27.58
C GLU A 23 -3.71 12.20 -26.26
N VAL A 24 -4.08 12.87 -25.16
CA VAL A 24 -3.60 12.53 -23.82
C VAL A 24 -4.81 12.23 -22.95
N ILE A 25 -4.99 10.96 -22.62
CA ILE A 25 -6.03 10.47 -21.71
C ILE A 25 -5.38 10.22 -20.36
N ILE A 26 -5.88 10.87 -19.32
CA ILE A 26 -5.41 10.70 -17.95
C ILE A 26 -6.54 10.08 -17.15
N SER A 27 -6.29 8.90 -16.59
CA SER A 27 -7.18 8.23 -15.66
C SER A 27 -6.53 8.13 -14.29
N GLU A 28 -7.30 8.40 -13.24
CA GLU A 28 -6.87 8.13 -11.87
C GLU A 28 -6.85 6.61 -11.65
N GLN A 29 -5.78 6.10 -11.03
CA GLN A 29 -5.62 4.67 -10.78
C GLN A 29 -5.91 4.32 -9.32
N TYR A 30 -5.05 4.79 -8.41
CA TYR A 30 -5.19 4.60 -6.98
C TYR A 30 -4.73 5.87 -6.25
N ARG A 31 -5.23 6.01 -5.02
CA ARG A 31 -4.89 7.13 -4.13
C ARG A 31 -4.15 6.60 -2.92
N ASN A 32 -3.50 7.52 -2.20
CA ASN A 32 -2.77 7.14 -0.99
C ASN A 32 -3.75 6.75 0.11
N MET A 33 -3.71 5.48 0.53
CA MET A 33 -4.59 4.95 1.58
C MET A 33 -4.48 5.71 2.91
N LYS A 34 -3.36 6.41 3.15
CA LYS A 34 -3.14 7.24 4.35
C LYS A 34 -4.28 8.24 4.56
N GLU A 35 -4.85 8.80 3.50
CA GLU A 35 -5.98 9.74 3.58
C GLU A 35 -7.22 9.13 4.25
N VAL A 36 -7.41 7.82 4.12
CA VAL A 36 -8.48 7.07 4.78
C VAL A 36 -8.02 6.62 6.18
N LEU A 37 -6.82 6.06 6.30
CA LEU A 37 -6.30 5.56 7.58
C LEU A 37 -6.20 6.66 8.64
N ASP A 38 -5.87 7.90 8.26
CA ASP A 38 -5.81 9.04 9.19
C ASP A 38 -7.18 9.35 9.84
N LYS A 39 -8.29 8.95 9.20
CA LYS A 39 -9.65 9.09 9.73
C LYS A 39 -10.04 7.93 10.67
N HIS A 40 -9.28 6.83 10.65
CA HIS A 40 -9.52 5.62 11.42
C HIS A 40 -8.21 5.21 12.15
N PRO A 41 -7.67 6.06 13.05
CA PRO A 41 -6.34 5.84 13.64
C PRO A 41 -6.26 4.56 14.47
N HIS A 42 -7.38 4.10 15.05
CA HIS A 42 -7.47 2.85 15.81
C HIS A 42 -7.03 1.63 15.00
N VAL A 43 -7.30 1.59 13.68
CA VAL A 43 -6.94 0.45 12.82
C VAL A 43 -5.41 0.29 12.74
N VAL A 44 -4.69 1.41 12.67
CA VAL A 44 -3.22 1.39 12.67
C VAL A 44 -2.70 1.12 14.07
N ASP A 45 -3.28 1.73 15.10
CA ASP A 45 -2.89 1.54 16.50
C ASP A 45 -3.00 0.07 16.94
N PHE A 46 -4.08 -0.63 16.58
CA PHE A 46 -4.25 -2.05 16.89
C PHE A 46 -3.19 -2.91 16.19
N ALA A 47 -2.90 -2.63 14.91
CA ALA A 47 -1.84 -3.35 14.19
C ALA A 47 -0.47 -3.14 14.85
N GLU A 48 -0.16 -1.93 15.31
CA GLU A 48 1.10 -1.65 16.00
C GLU A 48 1.20 -2.32 17.37
N LYS A 49 0.11 -2.32 18.14
CA LYS A 49 0.02 -3.04 19.42
C LYS A 49 0.18 -4.54 19.22
N ALA A 50 -0.44 -5.10 18.19
CA ALA A 50 -0.33 -6.53 17.87
C ALA A 50 1.10 -6.94 17.48
N ILE A 51 1.78 -6.10 16.68
CA ILE A 51 3.20 -6.28 16.33
C ILE A 51 4.08 -6.24 17.59
N ALA A 52 3.85 -5.25 18.47
CA ALA A 52 4.60 -5.13 19.72
C ALA A 52 4.35 -6.31 20.68
N ALA A 53 3.11 -6.79 20.78
CA ALA A 53 2.73 -7.95 21.60
C ALA A 53 3.40 -9.25 21.12
N ALA A 54 3.67 -9.38 19.82
CA ALA A 54 4.46 -10.48 19.26
C ALA A 54 5.98 -10.35 19.53
N GLY A 55 6.41 -9.34 20.30
CA GLY A 55 7.82 -9.10 20.62
C GLY A 55 8.62 -8.49 19.46
N LEU A 56 7.95 -8.00 18.42
CA LEU A 56 8.59 -7.46 17.22
C LEU A 56 8.67 -5.92 17.25
N PRO A 57 9.71 -5.32 16.65
CA PRO A 57 9.79 -3.88 16.53
C PRO A 57 8.79 -3.37 15.49
N VAL A 58 7.98 -2.38 15.87
CA VAL A 58 7.07 -1.70 14.94
C VAL A 58 7.88 -0.90 13.91
N ARG A 59 7.72 -1.23 12.63
CA ARG A 59 8.37 -0.54 11.51
C ARG A 59 7.34 -0.05 10.49
N ARG A 60 7.15 1.27 10.41
CA ARG A 60 6.32 1.88 9.37
C ARG A 60 7.13 2.06 8.08
N SER A 61 6.60 1.57 6.97
CA SER A 61 7.16 1.78 5.64
C SER A 61 6.11 2.39 4.71
N LYS A 62 6.55 3.05 3.64
CA LYS A 62 5.66 3.62 2.63
C LYS A 62 5.54 2.65 1.47
N ILE A 63 4.31 2.40 1.03
CA ILE A 63 4.06 1.66 -0.21
C ILE A 63 4.24 2.63 -1.38
N ARG A 64 5.07 2.24 -2.36
CA ARG A 64 5.36 3.02 -3.57
C ARG A 64 4.60 2.46 -4.77
N GLY A 65 3.30 2.28 -4.59
CA GLY A 65 2.41 1.61 -5.53
C GLY A 65 0.98 1.55 -4.99
N GLY A 66 0.08 0.96 -5.76
CA GLY A 66 -1.26 0.63 -5.32
C GLY A 66 -1.30 -0.80 -4.75
N THR A 67 -2.15 -1.02 -3.76
CA THR A 67 -2.50 -2.34 -3.24
C THR A 67 -4.01 -2.52 -3.21
N ASP A 68 -4.48 -3.75 -3.04
CA ASP A 68 -5.90 -3.99 -2.76
C ASP A 68 -6.35 -3.23 -1.51
N GLY A 69 -5.53 -3.19 -0.46
CA GLY A 69 -5.80 -2.38 0.74
C GLY A 69 -5.99 -0.88 0.44
N SER A 70 -5.24 -0.32 -0.52
CA SER A 70 -5.46 1.07 -0.96
C SER A 70 -6.82 1.26 -1.63
N LYS A 71 -7.25 0.31 -2.46
CA LYS A 71 -8.55 0.39 -3.15
C LYS A 71 -9.71 0.16 -2.16
N LEU A 72 -9.60 -0.87 -1.32
CA LEU A 72 -10.56 -1.19 -0.26
C LEU A 72 -10.77 -0.02 0.71
N SER A 73 -9.70 0.66 1.07
CA SER A 73 -9.77 1.86 1.91
C SER A 73 -10.67 2.93 1.29
N PHE A 74 -10.52 3.21 0.00
CA PHE A 74 -11.39 4.17 -0.70
C PHE A 74 -12.81 3.64 -0.99
N MET A 75 -13.03 2.33 -0.87
CA MET A 75 -14.35 1.69 -0.93
C MET A 75 -15.06 1.67 0.44
N GLY A 76 -14.45 2.22 1.49
CA GLY A 76 -15.05 2.32 2.83
C GLY A 76 -14.57 1.27 3.83
N LEU A 77 -13.54 0.48 3.47
CA LEU A 77 -12.92 -0.51 4.36
C LEU A 77 -11.46 -0.13 4.63
N PRO A 78 -11.16 0.64 5.70
CA PRO A 78 -9.79 1.01 6.06
C PRO A 78 -8.92 -0.24 6.23
N CYS A 79 -7.90 -0.39 5.40
CA CYS A 79 -7.18 -1.66 5.25
C CYS A 79 -5.67 -1.41 5.13
N PRO A 80 -4.93 -1.37 6.26
CA PRO A 80 -3.47 -1.34 6.24
C PRO A 80 -2.90 -2.71 5.86
N ASN A 81 -1.63 -2.74 5.44
CA ASN A 81 -0.90 -3.99 5.23
C ASN A 81 -0.05 -4.34 6.46
N ILE A 82 -0.04 -5.61 6.83
CA ILE A 82 0.89 -6.23 7.78
C ILE A 82 1.85 -7.13 6.98
N PHE A 83 3.06 -7.37 7.49
CA PHE A 83 4.02 -8.26 6.83
C PHE A 83 3.54 -9.71 6.85
N ALA A 84 4.00 -10.52 5.90
CA ALA A 84 3.85 -11.99 5.93
C ALA A 84 5.20 -12.73 5.87
N GLY A 85 6.31 -11.99 5.91
CA GLY A 85 7.66 -12.53 6.06
C GLY A 85 8.42 -12.70 4.76
N GLU A 86 7.84 -12.29 3.63
CA GLU A 86 8.37 -12.65 2.33
C GLU A 86 9.49 -11.70 1.85
N HIS A 87 10.41 -12.27 1.08
CA HIS A 87 11.60 -11.60 0.57
C HIS A 87 11.73 -11.79 -0.93
N ALA A 88 12.35 -10.83 -1.60
CA ALA A 88 12.65 -10.88 -3.04
C ALA A 88 11.44 -11.23 -3.95
N PHE A 89 10.26 -10.70 -3.58
CA PHE A 89 9.00 -10.84 -4.30
C PHE A 89 9.15 -10.71 -5.83
N HIS A 90 8.43 -11.55 -6.56
CA HIS A 90 8.40 -11.56 -8.03
C HIS A 90 9.76 -11.83 -8.67
N SER A 91 10.59 -12.64 -8.01
CA SER A 91 11.88 -13.08 -8.54
C SER A 91 12.09 -14.59 -8.35
N PRO A 92 13.00 -15.21 -9.11
CA PRO A 92 13.41 -16.60 -8.86
C PRO A 92 14.06 -16.83 -7.50
N TYR A 93 14.44 -15.76 -6.80
CA TYR A 93 15.00 -15.80 -5.44
C TYR A 93 13.95 -15.51 -4.37
N GLU A 94 12.67 -15.50 -4.72
CA GLU A 94 11.58 -15.30 -3.76
C GLU A 94 11.58 -16.41 -2.69
N PHE A 95 11.56 -16.02 -1.41
CA PHE A 95 11.55 -16.95 -0.30
C PHE A 95 10.90 -16.35 0.95
N VAL A 96 10.57 -17.23 1.90
CA VAL A 96 10.07 -16.89 3.23
C VAL A 96 10.63 -17.89 4.23
N SER A 97 10.92 -17.46 5.46
CA SER A 97 11.33 -18.36 6.55
C SER A 97 10.12 -18.80 7.36
N LEU A 98 10.17 -20.01 7.93
CA LEU A 98 9.09 -20.51 8.81
C LEU A 98 8.90 -19.58 10.01
N GLN A 99 9.99 -19.06 10.58
CA GLN A 99 9.97 -18.17 11.72
C GLN A 99 9.27 -16.84 11.41
N ASP A 100 9.44 -16.32 10.19
CA ASP A 100 8.74 -15.10 9.77
C ASP A 100 7.24 -15.37 9.60
N MET A 101 6.84 -16.55 9.11
CA MET A 101 5.43 -16.96 8.99
C MET A 101 4.77 -17.17 10.36
N GLU A 102 5.48 -17.81 11.30
CA GLU A 102 5.05 -17.96 12.70
C GLU A 102 4.86 -16.58 13.33
N SER A 103 5.82 -15.68 13.16
CA SER A 103 5.74 -14.29 13.64
C SER A 103 4.55 -13.52 13.06
N ALA A 104 4.27 -13.67 11.76
CA ALA A 104 3.10 -13.05 11.13
C ALA A 104 1.78 -13.62 11.70
N THR A 105 1.76 -14.92 12.01
CA THR A 105 0.61 -15.59 12.62
C THR A 105 0.36 -15.07 14.04
N ASP A 106 1.41 -14.96 14.85
CA ASP A 106 1.33 -14.40 16.21
C ASP A 106 0.77 -12.97 16.19
N VAL A 107 1.21 -12.14 15.23
CA VAL A 107 0.67 -10.79 15.05
C VAL A 107 -0.83 -10.81 14.73
N ILE A 108 -1.30 -11.71 13.87
CA ILE A 108 -2.73 -11.83 13.55
C ILE A 108 -3.52 -12.27 14.78
N VAL A 109 -3.03 -13.24 15.55
CA VAL A 109 -3.70 -13.71 16.78
C VAL A 109 -3.80 -12.58 17.80
N ASN A 110 -2.69 -11.90 18.09
CA ASN A 110 -2.67 -10.76 19.00
C ASN A 110 -3.62 -9.64 18.54
N LEU A 111 -3.70 -9.38 17.23
CA LEU A 111 -4.63 -8.39 16.68
C LEU A 111 -6.09 -8.77 16.95
N LEU A 112 -6.44 -10.05 16.77
CA LEU A 112 -7.78 -10.54 17.07
C LEU A 112 -8.13 -10.42 18.55
N GLU A 113 -7.18 -10.73 19.44
CA GLU A 113 -7.36 -10.57 20.90
C GLU A 113 -7.58 -9.10 21.28
N ILE A 114 -6.73 -8.18 20.78
CA ILE A 114 -6.87 -6.73 21.03
C ILE A 114 -8.24 -6.21 20.58
N VAL A 115 -8.72 -6.66 19.42
CA VAL A 115 -10.04 -6.24 18.91
C VAL A 115 -11.17 -6.84 19.75
N ALA A 116 -11.04 -8.09 20.19
CA ALA A 116 -12.05 -8.78 21.00
C ALA A 116 -12.18 -8.18 22.42
N GLU A 117 -11.09 -7.69 23.01
CA GLU A 117 -11.07 -7.07 24.34
C GLU A 117 -11.65 -5.65 24.37
N GLY A 118 -12.19 -5.17 23.25
CA GLY A 118 -12.91 -3.89 23.18
C GLY A 118 -12.00 -2.72 22.85
N GLY A 119 -11.13 -2.90 21.84
CA GLY A 119 -10.47 -1.79 21.17
C GLY A 119 -11.42 -0.63 20.83
#